data_AF-A0A9P2H6I2-F1
#
_entry.id   AF-A0A9P2H6I2-F1
#
_cell.length_a   1.000
_cell.length_b   1.000
_cell.length_c   1.000
_cell.angle_alpha   90.00
_cell.angle_beta   90.00
_cell.angle_gamma   90.00
#
_symmetry.space_group_name_H-M   'P 1'
#
loop_
_entity.id
_entity.type
_entity.pdbx_description
1 polymer ?
#
loop_
_entity_poly.entity_id
_entity_poly.type
_entity_poly.pdbx_seq_one_letter_code
_entity_poly.pdbx_strand_id
1 'polypeptide(L)'
;MTLTALGMPALRSRTNGIADPRVVPTTGPLVDTFGRVANDLRVSLTDRCNLRCSYCMPERGLRWLPGEQLLRPDELARLIHIAVTRLGVTSVRFTGG
;
A
#
# COMPACT_ATOMS: atom_id res chain seq x y z
N MET A 1 -24.85 25.49 -22.09
CA MET A 1 -24.17 24.24 -21.68
C MET A 1 -22.86 24.62 -21.04
N THR A 2 -22.85 24.73 -19.71
CA THR A 2 -21.70 25.19 -18.94
C THR A 2 -20.73 24.02 -18.81
N LEU A 3 -19.53 24.16 -19.39
CA LEU A 3 -18.45 23.19 -19.21
C LEU A 3 -18.03 23.23 -17.73
N THR A 4 -18.54 22.29 -16.94
CA THR A 4 -18.02 22.03 -15.60
C THR A 4 -16.63 21.44 -15.77
N ALA A 5 -15.60 22.28 -15.58
CA ALA A 5 -14.23 21.80 -15.53
C ALA A 5 -14.06 20.98 -14.25
N LEU A 6 -14.37 19.69 -14.33
CA LEU A 6 -13.88 18.67 -13.39
C LEU A 6 -12.36 18.75 -13.50
N GLY A 7 -11.72 19.48 -12.58
CA GLY A 7 -10.30 19.82 -12.64
C GLY A 7 -9.48 18.57 -12.97
N MET A 8 -9.05 18.46 -14.23
CA MET A 8 -8.25 17.33 -14.66
C MET A 8 -6.96 17.38 -13.85
N PRO A 9 -6.55 16.28 -13.19
CA PRO A 9 -5.28 16.26 -12.52
C PRO A 9 -4.19 16.55 -13.55
N ALA A 10 -3.51 17.68 -13.41
CA ALA A 10 -2.38 18.02 -14.25
C ALA A 10 -1.31 16.95 -14.02
N LEU A 11 -0.96 16.22 -15.08
CA LEU A 11 0.20 15.33 -15.05
C LEU A 11 1.41 16.20 -14.72
N ARG A 12 1.99 16.01 -13.53
CA ARG A 12 3.25 16.68 -13.17
C ARG A 12 4.27 16.35 -14.26
N SER A 13 4.78 17.39 -14.91
CA SER A 13 5.83 17.24 -15.92
C SER A 13 7.01 16.48 -15.30
N ARG A 14 7.41 15.38 -15.94
CA ARG A 14 8.57 14.56 -15.56
C ARG A 14 9.85 15.39 -15.69
N THR A 15 10.11 16.24 -14.70
CA THR A 15 11.30 17.09 -14.64
C THR A 15 11.84 16.98 -13.22
N ASN A 16 12.41 15.82 -12.91
CA ASN A 16 13.60 15.64 -12.06
C ASN A 16 13.80 14.15 -11.77
N GLY A 17 14.92 13.61 -12.25
CA GLY A 17 15.52 12.35 -11.80
C GLY A 17 14.58 11.16 -11.70
N ILE A 18 14.34 10.47 -12.82
CA ILE A 18 13.85 9.08 -12.76
C ILE A 18 14.96 8.29 -12.06
N ALA A 19 14.79 8.02 -10.76
CA ALA A 19 15.61 7.04 -10.07
C ALA A 19 15.52 5.73 -10.86
N ASP A 20 16.67 5.09 -11.13
CA ASP A 20 16.70 3.81 -11.84
C ASP A 20 15.77 2.84 -11.09
N PRO A 21 14.73 2.28 -11.74
CA PRO A 21 13.79 1.37 -11.09
C PRO A 21 14.45 0.11 -10.52
N ARG A 22 15.72 -0.17 -10.87
CA ARG A 22 16.53 -1.25 -10.27
C ARG A 22 17.18 -0.86 -8.94
N VAL A 23 17.25 0.43 -8.62
CA VAL A 23 17.84 0.92 -7.37
C VAL A 23 16.75 0.95 -6.30
N VAL A 24 16.83 -0.02 -5.38
CA VAL A 24 15.92 -0.08 -4.23
C VAL A 24 16.34 1.00 -3.23
N PRO A 25 15.44 1.94 -2.86
CA PRO A 25 15.77 2.95 -1.86
C PRO A 25 16.02 2.30 -0.50
N THR A 26 17.19 2.58 0.07
CA THR A 26 17.55 2.14 1.43
C THR A 26 17.15 3.15 2.51
N THR A 27 16.83 4.38 2.10
CA THR A 27 16.45 5.52 2.95
C THR A 27 15.61 6.53 2.18
N GLY A 28 14.84 7.36 2.88
CA GLY A 28 14.13 8.50 2.29
C GLY A 28 12.74 8.11 1.73
N PRO A 29 11.94 9.09 1.31
CA PRO A 29 10.56 8.83 0.93
C PRO A 29 10.50 7.86 -0.24
N LEU A 30 9.59 6.88 -0.16
CA LEU A 30 9.28 6.00 -1.29
C LEU A 30 8.55 6.81 -2.36
N VAL A 31 9.26 7.16 -3.43
CA VAL A 31 8.71 7.92 -4.57
C VAL A 31 8.51 6.98 -5.75
N ASP A 32 7.30 6.96 -6.30
CA ASP A 32 6.99 6.16 -7.49
C ASP A 32 7.34 6.87 -8.80
N THR A 33 7.16 6.18 -9.94
CA THR A 33 7.44 6.72 -11.28
C THR A 33 6.54 7.88 -11.69
N PHE A 34 5.48 8.16 -10.93
CA PHE A 34 4.57 9.29 -11.12
C PHE A 34 4.89 10.46 -10.18
N GLY A 35 5.95 10.35 -9.36
CA GLY A 35 6.36 11.38 -8.41
C GLY A 35 5.48 11.46 -7.16
N ARG A 36 4.69 10.42 -6.86
CA ARG A 36 3.88 10.33 -5.63
C ARG A 36 4.74 9.76 -4.50
N VAL A 37 4.56 10.29 -3.29
CA VAL A 37 5.21 9.78 -2.08
C VAL A 37 4.29 8.78 -1.39
N ALA A 38 4.75 7.54 -1.21
CA ALA A 38 4.05 6.55 -0.41
C ALA A 38 4.35 6.75 1.08
N ASN A 39 3.39 7.33 1.81
CA ASN A 39 3.48 7.61 3.24
C ASN A 39 2.43 6.83 4.08
N ASP A 40 1.51 6.12 3.44
CA ASP A 40 0.52 5.25 4.07
C ASP A 40 0.88 3.78 3.84
N LEU A 41 0.95 3.01 4.94
CA LEU A 41 1.22 1.58 4.93
C LEU A 41 -0.04 0.83 5.40
N ARG A 42 -0.67 0.13 4.45
CA ARG A 42 -1.75 -0.81 4.75
C ARG A 42 -1.18 -2.19 5.04
N VAL A 43 -1.44 -2.71 6.22
CA VAL A 43 -0.99 -4.05 6.64
C VAL A 43 -2.19 -4.97 6.72
N SER A 44 -2.25 -5.96 5.83
CA SER A 44 -3.26 -7.02 5.91
C SER A 44 -2.78 -8.11 6.86
N LEU A 45 -3.43 -8.24 8.01
CA LEU A 45 -3.04 -9.17 9.07
C LEU A 45 -3.56 -10.59 8.85
N THR A 46 -4.68 -10.71 8.15
CA THR A 46 -5.42 -11.96 7.95
C THR A 46 -6.24 -11.85 6.68
N ASP A 47 -6.50 -12.99 6.06
CA ASP A 47 -7.42 -13.16 4.92
C ASP A 47 -8.78 -13.73 5.34
N ARG A 48 -9.02 -13.89 6.65
CA ARG A 48 -10.27 -14.43 7.22
C ARG A 48 -11.27 -13.33 7.61
N CYS A 49 -12.48 -13.45 7.08
CA CYS A 49 -13.62 -12.57 7.41
C CYS A 49 -14.75 -13.38 8.05
N ASN A 50 -15.39 -12.81 9.07
CA ASN A 50 -16.65 -13.34 9.62
C ASN A 50 -17.89 -12.90 8.81
N LEU A 51 -17.72 -12.08 7.76
CA LEU A 51 -18.79 -11.63 6.87
C LEU A 51 -18.65 -12.23 5.45
N ARG A 52 -19.76 -12.23 4.70
CA ARG A 52 -19.85 -12.70 3.31
C ARG A 52 -20.48 -11.65 2.41
N CYS A 53 -19.84 -10.48 2.38
CA CYS A 53 -20.32 -9.35 1.60
C CYS A 53 -20.24 -9.67 0.10
N SER A 54 -21.36 -9.57 -0.63
CA SER A 54 -21.46 -9.91 -2.07
C SER A 54 -20.44 -9.18 -2.96
N TYR A 55 -19.94 -8.01 -2.54
CA TYR A 55 -18.97 -7.20 -3.28
C TYR A 55 -17.50 -7.41 -2.83
N CYS A 56 -17.25 -8.22 -1.80
CA CYS A 56 -15.92 -8.37 -1.20
C CYS A 56 -15.54 -9.84 -0.98
N MET A 57 -16.39 -10.59 -0.27
CA MET A 57 -16.17 -11.99 0.07
C MET A 57 -17.34 -12.83 -0.43
N PRO A 58 -17.17 -13.61 -1.52
CA PRO A 58 -18.27 -14.41 -2.09
C PRO A 58 -18.79 -15.41 -1.07
N GLU A 59 -20.03 -15.86 -1.24
CA GLU A 59 -20.72 -16.77 -0.30
C GLU A 59 -19.93 -18.06 -0.03
N ARG A 60 -19.34 -18.63 -1.09
CA ARG A 60 -18.48 -19.83 -1.01
C ARG A 60 -17.16 -19.58 -0.27
N GLY A 61 -16.85 -18.33 0.08
CA GLY A 61 -15.59 -17.90 0.69
C GLY A 61 -14.42 -17.98 -0.28
N LEU A 62 -13.23 -17.71 0.25
CA LEU A 62 -11.96 -17.93 -0.43
C LEU A 62 -11.22 -19.08 0.25
N ARG A 63 -10.26 -19.68 -0.45
CA ARG A 63 -9.33 -20.62 0.16
C ARG A 63 -8.36 -19.83 1.03
N TRP A 64 -8.45 -20.02 2.33
CA TRP A 64 -7.59 -19.33 3.28
C TRP A 64 -6.13 -19.73 3.10
N LEU A 65 -5.25 -18.75 3.27
CA LEU A 65 -3.82 -18.95 3.36
C LEU A 65 -3.51 -19.83 4.58
N PRO A 66 -2.64 -20.84 4.40
CA PRO A 66 -2.05 -21.55 5.52
C PRO A 66 -1.33 -20.56 6.45
N GLY A 67 -1.35 -20.84 7.76
CA GLY A 67 -0.83 -19.91 8.77
C GLY A 67 0.66 -19.61 8.59
N GLU A 68 1.43 -20.58 8.10
CA GLU A 68 2.85 -20.47 7.79
C GLU A 68 3.16 -19.54 6.60
N GLN A 69 2.14 -19.18 5.80
CA GLN A 69 2.27 -18.20 4.72
C GLN A 69 1.90 -16.78 5.15
N LEU A 70 1.35 -16.61 6.36
CA LEU A 70 1.11 -15.31 6.96
C LEU A 70 2.36 -14.83 7.67
N LEU A 71 2.59 -13.51 7.64
CA LEU A 71 3.68 -12.89 8.39
C LEU A 71 3.44 -13.06 9.89
N ARG A 72 4.49 -13.47 10.59
CA ARG A 72 4.48 -13.55 12.05
C ARG A 72 4.53 -12.14 12.67
N PRO A 73 4.07 -11.98 13.92
CA PRO A 73 4.06 -10.67 14.58
C PRO A 73 5.43 -9.97 14.63
N ASP A 74 6.52 -10.72 14.80
CA ASP A 74 7.89 -10.19 14.81
C ASP A 74 8.34 -9.72 13.41
N GLU A 75 7.94 -10.44 12.36
CA GLU A 75 8.20 -10.05 10.98
C GLU A 75 7.43 -8.77 10.60
N LEU A 76 6.16 -8.68 10.99
CA LEU A 76 5.35 -7.46 10.84
C LEU A 76 5.98 -6.28 11.57
N ALA A 77 6.35 -6.46 12.84
CA ALA A 77 6.99 -5.41 13.64
C ALA A 77 8.28 -4.92 12.99
N ARG A 78 9.12 -5.85 12.50
CA ARG A 78 10.36 -5.52 11.78
C ARG A 78 10.08 -4.71 10.51
N LEU A 79 9.12 -5.12 9.69
CA LEU A 79 8.80 -4.42 8.43
C LEU A 79 8.21 -3.03 8.69
N ILE A 80 7.28 -2.90 9.63
CA ILE A 80 6.68 -1.62 10.00
C ILE A 80 7.75 -0.68 10.56
N HIS A 81 8.65 -1.19 11.41
CA HIS A 81 9.76 -0.40 11.95
C HIS A 81 10.65 0.16 10.83
N ILE A 82 11.04 -0.67 9.85
CA ILE A 82 11.82 -0.22 8.70
C ILE A 82 11.07 0.85 7.91
N ALA A 83 9.78 0.64 7.65
CA ALA A 83 8.95 1.55 6.87
C ALA A 83 8.85 2.94 7.52
N VAL A 84 8.59 2.97 8.83
CA VAL A 84 8.44 4.22 9.60
C VAL A 84 9.78 4.93 9.81
N THR A 85 10.84 4.19 10.14
CA THR A 85 12.12 4.81 10.52
C THR A 85 13.02 5.16 9.34
N ARG A 86 12.87 4.48 8.19
CA ARG A 86 13.80 4.65 7.06
C ARG A 86 13.12 5.13 5.78
N LEU A 87 11.84 4.82 5.58
CA LEU A 87 11.18 4.96 4.26
C LEU A 87 10.11 6.05 4.22
N GLY A 88 9.93 6.80 5.31
CA GLY A 88 9.04 7.97 5.34
C GLY A 88 7.55 7.64 5.48
N VAL A 89 7.20 6.43 5.94
CA VAL A 89 5.82 6.08 6.28
C VAL A 89 5.40 6.82 7.55
N THR A 90 4.25 7.49 7.51
CA THR A 90 3.69 8.26 8.63
C THR A 90 2.33 7.75 9.09
N SER A 91 1.63 7.00 8.26
CA SER A 91 0.34 6.38 8.57
C SER A 91 0.43 4.87 8.41
N VAL A 92 -0.01 4.13 9.43
CA VAL A 92 -0.11 2.66 9.37
C VAL A 92 -1.56 2.27 9.64
N ARG A 93 -2.16 1.53 8.71
CA ARG A 93 -3.53 1.02 8.83
C ARG A 93 -3.53 -0.49 8.86
N PHE A 94 -3.97 -1.05 9.97
CA PHE A 94 -4.23 -2.48 10.07
C PHE A 94 -5.57 -2.82 9.44
N THR A 95 -5.53 -3.78 8.53
CA THR A 95 -6.71 -4.36 7.91
C THR A 95 -6.63 -5.87 7.98
N GLY A 96 -7.71 -6.50 7.53
CA GLY A 96 -7.71 -7.89 7.16
C GLY A 96 -8.86 -8.06 6.21
N GLY A 97 -9.77 -8.94 6.60
CA GLY A 97 -10.86 -9.41 5.75
C GLY A 97 -10.44 -10.73 5.15
#